data_AF-Q4WKW2-F1
#
_entry.id   AF-Q4WKW2-F1
#
_cell.length_a   1.000
_cell.length_b   1.000
_cell.length_c   1.000
_cell.angle_alpha   90.00
_cell.angle_beta   90.00
_cell.angle_gamma   90.00
#
_symmetry.space_group_name_H-M   'P 1'
#
loop_
_entity.id
_entity.type
_entity.pdbx_description
1 polymer ?
#
loop_
_entity_poly.entity_id
_entity_poly.type
_entity_poly.pdbx_seq_one_letter_code
_entity_poly.pdbx_strand_id
1 'polypeptide(L)'
;MRAEIDNAGTPGDRERLNAQYRAQKKRIYARELERFRKEWVRQRRDQFILTRGKECPIYGEQSAEKRTWCDIMPELGRLVTVMSSDEPLEFEAKRAVVEDLVIHCQRDYDVVYLPGQEPVEGRCPAYGCGKVMQEDPKEAAIFNPTFDGRNLV
;
A
#
# COMPACT_ATOMS: atom_id res chain seq x y z
N MET A 1 9.32 -16.43 23.65
CA MET A 1 8.38 -15.52 24.34
C MET A 1 6.91 -15.65 23.92
N ARG A 2 6.50 -15.53 22.64
CA ARG A 2 5.08 -15.72 22.25
C ARG A 2 4.59 -17.16 22.48
N ALA A 3 5.40 -18.14 22.04
CA ALA A 3 5.20 -19.55 22.36
C ALA A 3 5.31 -19.91 23.86
N GLU A 4 5.92 -19.05 24.69
CA GLU A 4 5.99 -19.27 26.15
C GLU A 4 4.73 -18.74 26.85
N ILE A 5 4.12 -17.67 26.33
CA ILE A 5 2.83 -17.14 26.82
C ILE A 5 1.69 -18.11 26.51
N ASP A 6 1.76 -18.79 25.36
CA ASP A 6 0.75 -19.75 24.93
C ASP A 6 0.84 -21.09 25.69
N ASN A 7 2.02 -21.42 26.24
CA ASN A 7 2.27 -22.60 27.06
C ASN A 7 2.20 -22.34 28.58
N ALA A 8 1.75 -21.15 29.01
CA ALA A 8 1.69 -20.78 30.42
C ALA A 8 0.63 -21.61 31.18
N GLY A 9 1.05 -22.34 32.21
CA GLY A 9 0.19 -23.26 32.97
C GLY A 9 -0.80 -22.58 33.94
N THR A 10 -0.59 -21.31 34.31
CA THR A 10 -1.50 -20.56 35.19
C THR A 10 -1.83 -19.15 34.66
N PRO A 11 -3.00 -18.58 35.00
CA PRO A 11 -3.38 -17.23 34.57
C PRO A 11 -2.39 -16.13 35.02
N GLY A 12 -1.85 -16.25 36.24
CA GLY A 12 -0.88 -15.27 36.79
C GLY A 12 0.46 -15.28 36.06
N ASP A 13 0.94 -16.47 35.66
CA ASP A 13 2.17 -16.58 34.86
C ASP A 13 1.98 -16.00 33.45
N ARG A 14 0.79 -16.19 32.87
CA ARG A 14 0.43 -15.62 31.56
C ARG A 14 0.42 -14.09 31.60
N GLU A 15 -0.14 -13.48 32.65
CA GLU A 15 -0.12 -12.02 32.83
C GLU A 15 1.31 -11.47 32.99
N ARG A 16 2.14 -12.14 33.79
CA ARG A 16 3.55 -11.76 33.99
C ARG A 16 4.35 -11.82 32.69
N LEU A 17 4.22 -12.92 31.93
CA LEU A 17 4.91 -13.10 30.64
C LEU A 17 4.41 -12.09 29.59
N ASN A 18 3.11 -11.78 29.57
CA ASN A 18 2.57 -10.73 28.71
C ASN A 18 3.10 -9.33 29.06
N ALA A 19 3.24 -9.00 30.34
CA ALA A 19 3.84 -7.73 30.77
C ALA A 19 5.31 -7.63 30.35
N GLN A 20 6.08 -8.70 30.51
CA GLN A 20 7.48 -8.79 30.07
C GLN A 20 7.60 -8.65 28.54
N TYR A 21 6.75 -9.34 27.78
CA TYR A 21 6.70 -9.24 26.32
C TYR A 21 6.38 -7.80 25.86
N ARG A 22 5.38 -7.16 26.47
CA ARG A 22 5.04 -5.75 26.18
C ARG A 22 6.21 -4.80 26.46
N ALA A 23 6.91 -5.00 27.58
CA ALA A 23 8.08 -4.19 27.94
C ALA A 23 9.24 -4.41 26.96
N GLN A 24 9.53 -5.65 26.57
CA GLN A 24 10.57 -5.97 25.61
C GLN A 24 10.23 -5.40 24.22
N LYS A 25 8.98 -5.56 23.78
CA LYS A 25 8.48 -4.97 22.52
C LYS A 25 8.73 -3.47 22.51
N LYS A 26 8.30 -2.74 23.55
CA LYS A 26 8.54 -1.29 23.67
C LYS A 26 10.02 -0.91 23.55
N ARG A 27 10.92 -1.68 24.19
CA ARG A 27 12.37 -1.44 24.12
C ARG A 27 12.93 -1.63 22.71
N ILE A 28 12.50 -2.68 22.00
CA ILE A 28 12.91 -2.94 20.62
C ILE A 28 12.44 -1.79 19.72
N TYR A 29 11.15 -1.45 19.76
CA TYR A 29 10.63 -0.34 18.95
C TYR A 29 11.31 0.99 19.25
N ALA A 30 11.58 1.30 20.52
CA ALA A 30 12.29 2.53 20.87
C ALA A 30 13.72 2.57 20.30
N ARG A 31 14.45 1.44 20.36
CA ARG A 31 15.79 1.33 19.79
C ARG A 31 15.78 1.44 18.27
N GLU A 32 14.86 0.75 17.62
CA GLU A 32 14.68 0.75 16.17
C GLU A 32 14.28 2.14 15.65
N LEU A 33 13.36 2.81 16.35
CA LEU A 33 12.97 4.18 16.06
C LEU A 33 14.15 5.15 16.17
N GLU A 34 14.97 5.02 17.21
CA GLU A 34 16.15 5.87 17.38
C GLU A 34 17.21 5.60 16.30
N ARG A 35 17.39 4.34 15.90
CA ARG A 35 18.26 3.98 14.77
C ARG A 35 17.75 4.62 13.49
N PHE A 36 16.46 4.47 13.19
CA PHE A 36 15.83 5.04 12.01
C PHE A 36 15.96 6.57 11.98
N ARG A 37 15.73 7.25 13.12
CA ARG A 37 15.91 8.72 13.21
C ARG A 37 17.33 9.14 12.88
N LYS A 38 18.34 8.48 13.45
CA LYS A 38 19.75 8.78 13.18
C LYS A 38 20.10 8.55 11.72
N GLU A 39 19.63 7.45 11.16
CA GLU A 39 19.87 7.09 9.77
C GLU A 39 19.21 8.10 8.83
N TRP A 40 17.95 8.45 9.07
CA TRP A 40 17.21 9.42 8.27
C TRP A 40 17.88 10.80 8.25
N VAL A 41 18.37 11.28 9.40
CA VAL A 41 19.11 12.55 9.47
C VAL A 41 20.42 12.48 8.69
N ARG A 42 21.15 11.36 8.79
CA ARG A 42 22.39 11.14 8.01
C ARG A 42 22.12 11.11 6.52
N GLN A 43 21.16 10.30 6.09
CA GLN A 43 20.76 10.19 4.68
C GLN A 43 20.35 11.55 4.10
N ARG A 44 19.56 12.35 4.83
CA ARG A 44 19.21 13.70 4.38
C ARG A 44 20.40 14.63 4.26
N ARG A 45 21.32 14.59 5.23
CA ARG A 45 22.54 15.42 5.21
C ARG A 45 23.42 15.02 4.03
N ASP A 46 23.66 13.72 3.87
CA ASP A 46 24.53 13.19 2.83
C ASP A 46 23.93 13.46 1.45
N GLN A 47 22.61 13.31 1.31
CA GLN A 47 21.88 13.69 0.12
C GLN A 47 22.04 15.18 -0.20
N PHE A 48 21.85 16.07 0.79
CA PHE A 48 22.05 17.52 0.61
C PHE A 48 23.47 17.89 0.19
N ILE A 49 24.48 17.22 0.76
CA ILE A 49 25.89 17.39 0.38
C ILE A 49 26.12 16.92 -1.06
N LEU A 50 25.64 15.72 -1.40
CA LEU A 50 25.80 15.13 -2.73
C LEU A 50 25.09 15.97 -3.81
N THR A 51 23.93 16.54 -3.50
CA THR A 51 23.17 17.36 -4.44
C THR A 51 23.56 18.84 -4.42
N ARG A 52 24.58 19.21 -3.64
CA ARG A 52 25.06 20.59 -3.47
C ARG A 52 23.93 21.56 -3.11
N GLY A 53 23.03 21.13 -2.24
CA GLY A 53 21.87 21.89 -1.82
C GLY A 53 20.73 22.00 -2.83
N LYS A 54 20.81 21.32 -3.98
CA LYS A 54 19.63 21.11 -4.84
C LYS A 54 18.76 20.03 -4.20
N GLU A 55 17.48 20.31 -4.00
CA GLU A 55 16.57 19.29 -3.48
C GLU A 55 16.50 18.15 -4.51
N CYS A 56 16.98 16.96 -4.14
CA CYS A 56 16.84 15.79 -4.99
C CYS A 56 15.37 15.37 -4.89
N PRO A 57 14.59 15.39 -5.98
CA PRO A 57 13.25 14.89 -5.92
C PRO A 57 13.38 13.37 -5.72
N ILE A 58 13.11 12.91 -4.49
CA ILE A 58 12.85 11.48 -4.19
C ILE A 58 11.69 10.94 -5.09
N TYR A 59 11.00 11.85 -5.79
CA TYR A 59 9.84 11.67 -6.64
C TYR A 59 10.09 11.24 -8.10
N GLY A 60 11.33 11.24 -8.59
CA GLY A 60 11.59 10.99 -10.02
C GLY A 60 11.13 9.60 -10.50
N GLU A 61 11.58 8.56 -9.81
CA GLU A 61 11.33 7.16 -10.17
C GLU A 61 9.91 6.69 -9.76
N GLN A 62 9.40 7.22 -8.64
CA GLN A 62 8.03 6.96 -8.17
C GLN A 62 6.95 7.58 -9.08
N SER A 63 7.29 8.51 -9.98
CA SER A 63 6.29 9.21 -10.78
C SER A 63 5.64 8.30 -11.82
N ALA A 64 6.39 7.39 -12.44
CA ALA A 64 5.85 6.47 -13.44
C ALA A 64 4.91 5.45 -12.79
N GLU A 65 5.35 4.78 -11.73
CA GLU A 65 4.53 3.83 -10.97
C GLU A 65 3.27 4.49 -10.41
N LYS A 66 3.40 5.68 -9.79
CA LYS A 66 2.23 6.41 -9.28
C LYS A 66 1.26 6.81 -10.38
N ARG A 67 1.76 7.21 -11.56
CA ARG A 67 0.90 7.47 -12.73
C ARG A 67 0.18 6.21 -13.17
N THR A 68 0.88 5.08 -13.26
CA THR A 68 0.28 3.80 -13.59
C THR A 68 -0.80 3.40 -12.58
N TRP A 69 -0.58 3.63 -11.28
CA TRP A 69 -1.61 3.41 -10.27
C TRP A 69 -2.83 4.30 -10.45
N CYS A 70 -2.65 5.58 -10.81
CA CYS A 70 -3.76 6.47 -11.14
C CYS A 70 -4.49 6.05 -12.43
N ASP A 71 -3.79 5.46 -13.40
CA ASP A 71 -4.39 4.95 -14.64
C ASP A 71 -5.23 3.69 -14.37
N ILE A 72 -4.77 2.82 -13.46
CA ILE A 72 -5.48 1.60 -13.05
C ILE A 72 -6.62 1.91 -12.09
N MET A 73 -6.43 2.90 -11.20
CA MET A 73 -7.37 3.32 -10.16
C MET A 73 -7.67 4.81 -10.31
N PRO A 74 -8.61 5.19 -11.17
CA PRO A 74 -8.91 6.59 -11.42
C PRO A 74 -9.42 7.34 -10.18
N GLU A 75 -10.02 6.63 -9.22
CA GLU A 75 -10.38 7.16 -7.88
C GLU A 75 -9.14 7.71 -7.17
N LEU A 76 -8.03 6.98 -7.22
CA LEU A 76 -6.77 7.39 -6.61
C LEU A 76 -6.20 8.63 -7.30
N GLY A 77 -6.31 8.69 -8.63
CA GLY A 77 -5.92 9.86 -9.41
C GLY A 77 -6.68 11.12 -8.97
N ARG A 78 -8.00 11.02 -8.81
CA ARG A 78 -8.84 12.13 -8.30
C ARG A 78 -8.43 12.55 -6.90
N LEU A 79 -8.22 11.60 -5.99
CA LEU A 79 -7.75 11.88 -4.63
C LEU A 79 -6.40 12.59 -4.61
N VAL A 80 -5.43 12.15 -5.42
CA VAL A 80 -4.11 12.77 -5.53
C VAL A 80 -4.23 14.21 -6.02
N THR A 81 -5.07 14.47 -7.03
CA THR A 81 -5.31 15.84 -7.52
C THR A 81 -5.90 16.72 -6.44
N VAL A 82 -6.91 16.22 -5.72
CA VAL A 82 -7.56 16.97 -4.64
C VAL A 82 -6.59 17.23 -3.49
N MET A 83 -5.84 16.23 -3.04
CA MET A 83 -4.89 16.37 -1.93
C MET A 83 -3.70 17.26 -2.26
N SER A 84 -3.38 17.42 -3.54
CA SER A 84 -2.30 18.32 -4.01
C SER A 84 -2.77 19.76 -4.20
N SER A 85 -4.08 20.01 -4.15
CA SER A 85 -4.65 21.35 -4.25
C SER A 85 -4.86 21.95 -2.86
N ASP A 86 -4.49 23.20 -2.69
CA ASP A 86 -4.78 24.00 -1.49
C ASP A 86 -6.14 24.73 -1.59
N GLU A 87 -6.88 24.52 -2.69
CA GLU A 87 -8.17 25.16 -2.89
C GLU A 87 -9.26 24.56 -1.99
N PRO A 88 -10.15 25.39 -1.43
CA PRO A 88 -11.27 24.89 -0.65
C PRO A 88 -12.24 24.10 -1.55
N LEU A 89 -12.57 22.89 -1.10
CA LEU A 89 -13.51 22.02 -1.82
C LEU A 89 -14.95 22.45 -1.60
N GLU A 90 -15.70 22.52 -2.70
CA GLU A 90 -17.16 22.65 -2.70
C GLU A 90 -17.84 21.38 -2.18
N PHE A 91 -19.12 21.48 -1.79
CA PHE A 91 -19.85 20.37 -1.17
C PHE A 91 -19.87 19.09 -2.04
N GLU A 92 -20.15 19.22 -3.33
CA GLU A 92 -20.17 18.08 -4.25
C GLU A 92 -18.78 17.45 -4.43
N ALA A 93 -17.73 18.28 -4.45
CA ALA A 93 -16.35 17.79 -4.53
C ALA A 93 -15.95 17.03 -3.25
N LYS A 94 -16.38 17.50 -2.07
CA LYS A 94 -16.17 16.77 -0.80
C LYS A 94 -16.89 15.43 -0.81
N ARG A 95 -18.12 15.39 -1.32
CA ARG A 95 -18.88 14.14 -1.43
C ARG A 95 -18.17 13.13 -2.33
N ALA A 96 -17.75 13.54 -3.52
CA ALA A 96 -17.03 12.67 -4.46
C ALA A 96 -15.73 12.12 -3.83
N VAL A 97 -14.98 12.94 -3.10
CA VAL A 97 -13.77 12.51 -2.37
C VAL A 97 -14.09 11.45 -1.32
N VAL A 98 -15.19 11.60 -0.58
CA VAL A 98 -15.61 10.60 0.41
C VAL A 98 -16.03 9.30 -0.27
N GLU A 99 -16.75 9.37 -1.39
CA GLU A 99 -17.12 8.19 -2.18
C GLU A 99 -15.86 7.45 -2.69
N ASP A 100 -14.88 8.18 -3.24
CA ASP A 100 -13.59 7.63 -3.68
C ASP A 100 -12.83 6.96 -2.51
N LEU A 101 -12.82 7.57 -1.32
CA LEU A 101 -12.20 6.99 -0.13
C LEU A 101 -12.89 5.70 0.33
N VAL A 102 -14.22 5.65 0.27
CA VAL A 102 -14.99 4.45 0.64
C VAL A 102 -14.66 3.30 -0.31
N ILE A 103 -14.60 3.57 -1.61
CA ILE A 103 -14.19 2.57 -2.62
C ILE A 103 -12.81 2.02 -2.27
N HIS A 104 -11.84 2.88 -1.98
CA HIS A 104 -10.50 2.45 -1.61
C HIS A 104 -10.42 1.64 -0.31
N CYS A 105 -11.26 1.94 0.68
CA CYS A 105 -11.30 1.21 1.93
C CYS A 105 -11.97 -0.17 1.81
N GLN A 106 -12.87 -0.34 0.85
CA GLN A 106 -13.61 -1.59 0.63
C GLN A 106 -12.97 -2.49 -0.42
N ARG A 107 -12.07 -1.93 -1.25
CA ARG A 107 -11.38 -2.65 -2.31
C ARG A 107 -10.43 -3.70 -1.74
N ASP A 108 -10.47 -4.90 -2.34
CA ASP A 108 -9.45 -5.91 -2.13
C ASP A 108 -8.21 -5.58 -2.97
N TYR A 109 -7.05 -5.49 -2.33
CA TYR A 109 -5.78 -5.20 -2.99
C TYR A 109 -4.98 -6.47 -3.33
N ASP A 110 -5.50 -7.66 -2.97
CA ASP A 110 -4.91 -8.94 -3.36
C ASP A 110 -4.97 -9.14 -4.88
N VAL A 111 -6.01 -8.59 -5.54
CA VAL A 111 -6.20 -8.64 -6.99
C VAL A 111 -6.61 -7.26 -7.51
N VAL A 112 -5.87 -6.74 -8.48
CA VAL A 112 -6.16 -5.43 -9.09
C VAL A 112 -6.59 -5.61 -10.54
N TYR A 113 -7.85 -5.30 -10.83
CA TYR A 113 -8.39 -5.25 -12.19
C TYR A 113 -8.18 -3.88 -12.83
N LEU A 114 -7.98 -3.89 -14.16
CA LEU A 114 -8.03 -2.67 -14.97
C LEU A 114 -9.44 -2.06 -14.96
N PRO A 115 -9.58 -0.75 -15.20
CA PRO A 115 -10.88 -0.09 -15.28
C PRO A 115 -11.83 -0.81 -16.25
N GLY A 116 -13.02 -1.19 -15.77
CA GLY A 116 -14.03 -1.91 -16.55
C GLY A 116 -13.73 -3.40 -16.80
N GLN A 117 -12.66 -3.94 -16.22
CA GLN A 117 -12.30 -5.37 -16.31
C GLN A 117 -12.58 -6.15 -15.03
N GLU A 118 -13.22 -5.52 -14.04
CA GLU A 118 -13.64 -6.21 -12.83
C GLU A 118 -14.70 -7.28 -13.14
N PRO A 119 -14.64 -8.47 -12.50
CA PRO A 119 -15.62 -9.51 -12.71
C PRO A 119 -17.03 -9.05 -12.33
N VAL A 120 -17.98 -9.19 -13.27
CA VAL A 120 -19.39 -8.94 -12.99
C VAL A 120 -20.03 -10.27 -12.63
N GLU A 121 -20.55 -10.39 -11.40
CA GLU A 121 -21.10 -11.64 -10.86
C GLU A 121 -20.10 -12.81 -10.91
N GLY A 122 -18.81 -12.53 -10.69
CA GLY A 122 -17.74 -13.53 -10.75
C GLY A 122 -17.40 -14.01 -12.16
N ARG A 123 -17.87 -13.32 -13.21
CA ARG A 123 -17.59 -13.65 -14.62
C ARG A 123 -16.73 -12.60 -15.28
N CYS A 124 -15.92 -13.04 -16.24
CA CYS A 124 -15.13 -12.15 -17.07
C CYS A 124 -16.05 -11.17 -17.83
N PRO A 125 -15.81 -9.84 -17.74
CA PRO A 125 -16.66 -8.83 -18.37
C PRO A 125 -16.44 -8.70 -19.89
N ALA A 126 -15.43 -9.38 -20.45
CA ALA A 126 -15.18 -9.38 -21.89
C ALA A 126 -16.36 -10.01 -22.66
N TYR A 127 -16.83 -9.30 -23.68
CA TYR A 127 -17.98 -9.71 -24.48
C TYR A 127 -17.78 -11.13 -25.06
N GLY A 128 -18.70 -12.04 -24.73
CA GLY A 128 -18.67 -13.43 -25.20
C GLY A 128 -17.69 -14.37 -24.47
N CYS A 129 -16.93 -13.89 -23.47
CA CYS A 129 -16.05 -14.76 -22.68
C CYS A 129 -16.86 -15.62 -21.70
N GLY A 130 -17.67 -14.99 -20.83
CA GLY A 130 -18.58 -15.66 -19.90
C GLY A 130 -17.95 -16.62 -18.88
N LYS A 131 -16.61 -16.75 -18.89
CA LYS A 131 -15.86 -17.63 -18.01
C LYS A 131 -15.98 -17.16 -16.57
N VAL A 132 -16.23 -18.12 -15.68
CA VAL A 132 -16.19 -17.91 -14.23
C VAL A 132 -14.74 -17.67 -13.85
N MET A 133 -14.47 -16.54 -13.23
CA MET A 133 -13.16 -16.20 -12.66
C MET A 133 -13.07 -17.02 -11.36
N GLN A 134 -12.27 -18.08 -11.35
CA GLN A 134 -12.02 -18.83 -10.11
C GLN A 134 -11.22 -17.92 -9.16
N GLU A 135 -11.60 -17.93 -7.88
CA GLU A 135 -10.76 -17.35 -6.82
C GLU A 135 -9.51 -18.22 -6.72
N ASP A 136 -8.46 -17.86 -7.47
CA ASP A 136 -7.20 -18.58 -7.38
C ASP A 136 -6.67 -18.49 -5.92
N PRO A 137 -6.20 -19.61 -5.32
CA PRO A 137 -5.67 -19.59 -3.97
C PRO A 137 -4.51 -18.59 -3.88
N LYS A 138 -4.55 -17.78 -2.82
CA LYS A 138 -3.79 -16.54 -2.55
C LYS A 138 -2.25 -16.63 -2.56
N GLU A 139 -1.65 -17.68 -3.13
CA GLU A 139 -0.20 -17.93 -3.15
C GLU A 139 0.44 -17.86 -4.55
N ALA A 140 -0.33 -17.68 -5.63
CA ALA A 140 0.23 -17.84 -6.99
C ALA A 140 0.38 -16.55 -7.84
N ALA A 141 -0.12 -15.39 -7.42
CA ALA A 141 -0.08 -14.18 -8.25
C ALA A 141 1.16 -13.30 -7.97
N ILE A 142 2.36 -13.86 -8.14
CA ILE A 142 3.53 -13.03 -8.47
C ILE A 142 3.39 -12.71 -9.95
N PHE A 143 2.86 -11.54 -10.28
CA PHE A 143 2.88 -11.02 -11.64
C PHE A 143 4.35 -10.82 -12.06
N ASN A 144 4.90 -11.81 -12.76
CA ASN A 144 6.19 -11.72 -13.43
C ASN A 144 5.96 -11.01 -14.77
N PRO A 145 6.45 -9.77 -14.97
CA PRO A 145 6.33 -9.10 -16.25
C PRO A 145 7.40 -9.69 -17.18
N THR A 146 7.10 -10.83 -17.80
CA THR A 146 7.76 -11.19 -19.05
C THR A 146 7.05 -10.43 -20.15
N PHE A 147 7.57 -9.23 -20.40
CA PHE A 147 7.24 -8.41 -21.56
C PHE A 147 7.73 -9.15 -22.81
N ASP A 148 6.92 -10.08 -23.32
CA ASP A 148 7.15 -10.69 -24.63
C ASP A 148 6.51 -9.78 -25.69
N GLY A 149 7.32 -8.84 -26.17
CA GLY A 149 6.99 -8.08 -27.37
C GLY A 149 6.89 -9.03 -28.55
N ARG A 150 5.68 -9.29 -29.02
CA ARG A 150 5.42 -9.81 -30.36
C ARG A 150 4.02 -9.46 -30.84
N ASN A 151 4.03 -8.64 -31.90
CA ASN A 151 3.01 -8.49 -32.93
C ASN A 151 1.70 -7.79 -32.54
N LEU A 152 1.46 -6.63 -33.15
CA LEU A 152 0.53 -6.54 -34.27
C LEU A 152 0.86 -5.30 -35.10
N VAL A 153 1.15 -5.58 -36.38
CA VAL A 153 1.05 -4.66 -37.52
C VAL A 153 -0.42 -4.37 -37.77
#